data_AF-A0AAV1K7P2-F1
#
_entry.id   AF-A0AAV1K7P2-F1
#
_cell.length_a   1.000
_cell.length_b   1.000
_cell.length_c   1.000
_cell.angle_alpha   90.00
_cell.angle_beta   90.00
_cell.angle_gamma   90.00
#
_symmetry.space_group_name_H-M   'P 1'
#
loop_
_entity.id
_entity.type
_entity.pdbx_description
1 polymer ?
#
loop_
_entity_poly.entity_id
_entity_poly.type
_entity_poly.pdbx_seq_one_letter_code
_entity_poly.pdbx_strand_id
1 'polypeptide(L)' 'MFRDYTYCRHYAVRNGIRWKCSRQSSKNCSAFLLISDNGDILKKNEVHSHEPFQYYCNSDGSYMRI' A
#
# COMPACT_ATOMS: atom_id res chain seq x y z
N MET A 1 -1.16 -5.23 -4.14
CA MET A 1 -1.70 -5.13 -2.77
C MET A 1 -0.73 -5.82 -1.83
N PHE A 2 -0.64 -5.38 -0.57
CA PHE A 2 0.19 -6.04 0.44
C PHE A 2 -0.58 -6.06 1.76
N ARG A 3 -0.87 -7.27 2.28
CA ARG A 3 -1.60 -7.50 3.55
C ARG A 3 -2.91 -6.71 3.66
N ASP A 4 -3.79 -6.85 2.66
CA ASP A 4 -5.12 -6.19 2.64
C ASP A 4 -5.11 -4.65 2.53
N TYR A 5 -3.91 -4.06 2.41
CA TYR A 5 -3.72 -2.65 2.15
C TYR A 5 -3.20 -2.39 0.73
N THR A 6 -3.65 -1.29 0.15
CA THR A 6 -3.13 -0.78 -1.12
C THR A 6 -2.04 0.25 -0.87
N TYR A 7 -1.01 0.17 -1.71
CA TYR A 7 0.12 1.06 -1.69
C TYR A 7 0.27 1.68 -3.08
N CYS A 8 0.54 2.98 -3.13
CA CYS A 8 0.85 3.71 -4.33
C CYS A 8 2.33 4.05 -4.37
N ARG A 9 2.92 4.00 -5.56
CA ARG A 9 4.30 4.44 -5.79
C ARG A 9 4.42 5.91 -5.38
N HIS A 10 5.42 6.23 -4.56
CA HIS A 10 5.66 7.58 -4.11
C HIS A 10 6.84 8.20 -4.85
N TYR A 11 8.05 7.75 -4.56
CA TYR A 11 9.27 8.21 -5.23
C TYR A 11 10.32 7.10 -5.25
N ALA A 12 11.18 7.15 -6.26
CA ALA A 12 12.37 6.30 -6.31
C ALA A 12 13.43 6.82 -5.34
N VAL A 13 14.16 5.91 -4.72
CA VAL A 13 15.32 6.16 -3.88
C VAL A 13 16.52 5.39 -4.43
N ARG A 14 17.71 5.69 -3.92
CA ARG A 14 18.96 5.08 -4.42
C ARG A 14 18.98 3.55 -4.41
N ASN A 15 18.29 2.93 -3.45
CA ASN A 15 18.26 1.48 -3.27
C ASN A 15 16.92 0.85 -3.68
N GLY A 16 16.04 1.57 -4.37
CA GLY A 16 14.74 1.04 -4.78
C GLY A 16 13.63 2.07 -4.88
N ILE A 17 12.38 1.68 -4.61
CA ILE A 17 11.20 2.54 -4.73
C ILE A 17 10.46 2.57 -3.39
N ARG A 18 10.17 3.78 -2.93
CA ARG A 18 9.30 3.99 -1.78
C ARG A 18 7.85 4.02 -2.24
N TRP A 19 7.05 3.19 -1.60
CA TRP A 19 5.60 3.07 -1.75
C TRP A 19 4.95 3.57 -0.47
N LYS A 20 3.88 4.36 -0.59
CA LYS A 20 3.08 4.81 0.54
C LYS A 20 1.71 4.17 0.52
N CYS A 21 1.08 4.01 1.69
CA CYS A 21 -0.31 3.57 1.72
C CYS A 21 -1.18 4.54 0.90
N SER A 22 -2.08 4.01 0.08
CA SER A 22 -2.97 4.82 -0.77
C SER A 22 -3.87 5.76 0.04
N ARG A 23 -4.14 5.42 1.31
CA ARG A 23 -4.91 6.23 2.28
C ARG A 23 -4.05 7.18 3.11
N GLN A 24 -2.75 7.32 2.83
CA GLN A 24 -1.89 8.28 3.55
C GLN A 24 -2.43 9.71 3.46
N SER A 25 -2.96 10.13 2.31
CA SER A 25 -3.53 11.48 2.15
C SER A 25 -4.89 11.66 2.82
N SER A 26 -5.71 10.60 2.90
CA SER A 26 -7.10 10.70 3.38
C SER A 26 -7.27 10.36 4.86
N LYS A 27 -6.39 9.54 5.42
CA LYS A 27 -6.47 9.03 6.81
C LYS A 27 -5.19 9.28 7.60
N ASN A 28 -4.28 10.12 7.07
CA ASN A 28 -2.99 10.42 7.67
C ASN A 28 -2.17 9.17 8.05
N CYS A 29 -2.33 8.11 7.25
CA CYS A 29 -1.71 6.81 7.50
C CYS A 29 -0.20 6.89 7.41
N SER A 30 0.54 6.37 8.39
CA SER A 30 2.02 6.41 8.37
C SER A 30 2.65 5.19 7.68
N ALA A 31 1.86 4.25 7.18
CA ALA A 31 2.35 3.02 6.57
C ALA A 31 3.07 3.26 5.22
N PHE A 32 4.22 2.61 5.04
CA PHE A 32 5.03 2.70 3.82
C PHE A 32 5.81 1.40 3.58
N LEU A 33 6.14 1.13 2.33
CA LEU A 33 7.04 0.06 1.92
C LEU A 33 8.21 0.66 1.14
N LEU A 34 9.40 0.11 1.32
CA LEU A 34 10.57 0.39 0.52
C LEU A 34 10.97 -0.92 -0.12
N ILE A 35 10.80 -0.99 -1.44
CA ILE A 35 11.06 -2.17 -2.24
C ILE A 35 12.35 -1.91 -3.01
N SER A 36 13.29 -2.85 -2.99
CA SER A 36 14.53 -2.79 -3.76
C SER A 36 14.26 -2.89 -5.26
N ASP A 37 15.26 -2.56 -6.07
CA ASP A 37 15.21 -2.79 -7.52
C ASP A 37 15.00 -4.28 -7.86
N ASN A 38 15.55 -5.17 -7.02
CA ASN A 38 15.38 -6.63 -7.13
C ASN A 38 13.98 -7.12 -6.68
N GLY A 39 13.11 -6.25 -6.19
CA GLY A 39 11.78 -6.61 -5.69
C GLY A 39 11.71 -6.97 -4.21
N ASP A 40 12.84 -6.96 -3.48
CA ASP A 40 12.89 -7.27 -2.05
C ASP A 40 12.38 -6.11 -1.17
N ILE A 41 11.65 -6.41 -0.10
CA ILE A 41 11.23 -5.37 0.86
C ILE A 41 12.41 -5.02 1.78
N LEU A 42 13.09 -3.91 1.49
CA LEU A 42 14.19 -3.39 2.32
C LEU A 42 13.71 -2.83 3.66
N LYS A 43 12.56 -2.13 3.64
CA LYS A 43 11.98 -1.53 4.84
C LYS A 43 10.47 -1.48 4.69
N LYS A 44 9.74 -1.71 5.77
CA LYS A 44 8.30 -1.53 5.82
C LYS A 44 7.87 -0.95 7.15
N ASN A 45 6.87 -0.09 7.10
CA ASN A 45 6.10 0.35 8.25
C ASN A 45 4.66 -0.08 8.04
N GLU A 46 4.18 -0.95 8.92
CA GLU A 46 2.84 -1.55 8.84
C GLU A 46 1.88 -0.93 9.86
N VAL A 47 2.25 0.23 10.40
CA VAL A 47 1.40 1.01 11.31
C VAL A 47 0.39 1.77 10.49
N HIS A 48 -0.83 1.22 10.42
CA HIS A 48 -1.98 1.85 9.79
C HIS A 48 -2.86 2.53 10.83
N SER A 49 -3.12 3.81 10.65
CA SER A 49 -4.06 4.59 11.48
C SER A 49 -5.52 4.40 11.04
N HIS A 50 -5.80 3.40 10.22
CA HIS A 50 -7.11 3.13 9.66
C HIS A 50 -7.28 1.63 9.39
N GLU A 51 -8.53 1.22 9.34
CA GLU A 51 -8.90 -0.15 9.03
C GLU A 51 -8.54 -0.51 7.57
N PRO A 52 -8.28 -1.80 7.29
CA PRO A 52 -7.99 -2.28 5.94
C PRO A 52 -9.15 -2.04 4.98
N PHE A 53 -8.89 -2.18 3.67
CA PHE A 53 -9.96 -2.08 2.70
C PHE A 53 -10.77 -3.38 2.76
N GLN A 54 -12.03 -3.31 3.19
CA GLN A 54 -12.95 -4.42 2.92
C GLN A 54 -13.23 -4.44 1.41
N TYR A 55 -12.59 -5.37 0.70
CA TYR A 55 -12.94 -5.67 -0.68
C TYR A 55 -14.16 -6.58 -0.68
N TYR A 56 -15.29 -6.10 -1.21
CA TYR A 56 -16.37 -6.98 -1.60
C TYR A 56 -16.02 -7.50 -3.01
N CYS A 57 -15.69 -8.79 -3.14
CA CYS A 57 -15.70 -9.41 -4.47
C CYS A 57 -17.16 -9.71 -4.83
N ASN A 58 -17.71 -9.00 -5.81
CA ASN A 58 -18.94 -9.46 -6.45
C ASN A 58 -18.57 -10.61 -7.40
N SER A 59 -19.46 -11.59 -7.53
CA SER A 59 -19.31 -12.82 -8.32
C SER A 59 -18.99 -12.62 -9.81
N ASP A 60 -19.04 -11.37 -10.27
CA ASP A 60 -18.82 -10.91 -11.64
C ASP A 60 -17.35 -10.49 -11.91
N GLY A 61 -16.47 -10.49 -10.90
CA GLY A 61 -15.05 -10.13 -11.07
C GLY A 61 -14.77 -8.61 -11.13
N SER A 62 -15.79 -7.79 -10.94
CA SER A 62 -15.70 -6.33 -10.83
C SER A 62 -15.28 -5.89 -9.42
N TYR A 63 -14.20 -5.09 -9.30
CA TYR A 63 -13.70 -4.56 -8.02
C TYR A 63 -14.27 -3.15 -7.74
N MET A 64 -15.26 -3.03 -6.85
CA MET A 64 -15.77 -1.73 -6.38
C MET A 64 -15.17 -1.34 -5.03
N ARG A 65 -14.77 -0.06 -4.91
CA ARG A 65 -14.17 0.58 -3.72
C ARG A 65 -15.22 1.49 -3.09
N ILE A 66 -15.69 1.15 -1.89
CA ILE A 66 -16.58 1.96 -1.03
C ILE A 66 -15.78 2.86 -0.08
#